data_AF-A0A4S9ZYG0-F1
#
_entry.id   AF-A0A4S9ZYG0-F1
#
_cell.length_a   1.000
_cell.length_b   1.000
_cell.length_c   1.000
_cell.angle_alpha   90.00
_cell.angle_beta   90.00
_cell.angle_gamma   90.00
#
_symmetry.space_group_name_H-M   'P 1'
#
loop_
_entity.id
_entity.type
_entity.pdbx_description
1 polymer ?
#
loop_
_entity_poly.entity_id
_entity_poly.type
_entity_poly.pdbx_seq_one_letter_code
_entity_poly.pdbx_strand_id
1 'polypeptide(L)'
;ENLRLFDIFTHKHWPESRYDVHLWTIPQEFRCSMVLFLTIAGLALVRTRVRIITLALLVACSFQADAWELSAFWSGALIAEANLIRQEQKDNRVKVDPFSDEEEEPRSQWSTALTYCGFVLSLFLLSYPFQEAEFAPGYSTLSKLIPSGLRKEERYRFWHCIGAMLMIYTTSLDGLLQTFFNNSLSRYLGNISFALYLMHGFTLKTIGYVSVYNFWKITGKETLFQYESGFVLGGCVVIPLTIWAADLFWRGVDVPIVKFTRWFEQSLLPYADENSDPLLIEKSPREHQP
;
A
#
# COMPACT_ATOMS: atom_id res chain seq x y z
N GLU A 1 17.84 22.86 -12.42
CA GLU A 1 16.39 22.54 -12.51
C GLU A 1 15.70 23.13 -11.30
N ASN A 2 14.64 23.92 -11.50
CA ASN A 2 13.85 24.47 -10.39
C ASN A 2 12.91 23.37 -9.88
N LEU A 3 13.10 22.93 -8.64
CA LEU A 3 12.18 22.04 -7.93
C LEU A 3 10.83 22.76 -7.79
N ARG A 4 9.87 22.44 -8.66
CA ARG A 4 8.50 22.96 -8.59
C ARG A 4 7.71 22.12 -7.59
N LEU A 5 7.89 22.41 -6.30
CA LEU A 5 7.23 21.68 -5.20
C LEU A 5 5.69 21.69 -5.29
N PHE A 6 5.11 22.70 -5.95
CA PHE A 6 3.66 22.92 -6.07
C PHE A 6 3.06 22.45 -7.40
N ASP A 7 3.79 21.66 -8.19
CA ASP A 7 3.22 21.05 -9.38
C ASP A 7 2.43 19.78 -8.99
N ILE A 8 1.21 19.99 -8.50
CA ILE A 8 0.36 18.96 -7.89
C ILE A 8 -0.12 17.94 -8.94
N PHE A 9 -0.20 18.33 -10.22
CA PHE A 9 -0.80 17.50 -11.28
C PHE A 9 0.15 17.16 -12.44
N THR A 10 1.39 17.65 -12.49
CA THR A 10 2.34 17.16 -13.49
C THR A 10 3.36 16.20 -12.89
N HIS A 11 3.11 14.92 -13.16
CA HIS A 11 4.08 13.82 -13.00
C HIS A 11 5.26 13.94 -14.01
N LYS A 12 5.21 14.89 -14.94
CA LYS A 12 5.97 14.80 -16.20
C LYS A 12 7.49 14.76 -16.05
N HIS A 13 8.10 15.24 -14.97
CA HIS A 13 9.55 15.44 -14.90
C HIS A 13 10.16 14.99 -13.57
N TRP A 14 10.09 13.71 -13.25
CA TRP A 14 11.09 13.12 -12.36
C TRP A 14 12.06 12.33 -13.22
N PRO A 15 13.28 12.86 -13.47
CA PRO A 15 14.29 12.08 -14.16
C PRO A 15 14.54 10.82 -13.33
N GLU A 16 14.80 9.70 -14.01
CA GLU A 16 15.40 8.53 -13.39
C GLU A 16 16.41 9.02 -12.35
N SER A 17 16.16 8.73 -11.07
CA SER A 17 17.06 9.17 -10.01
C SER A 17 18.47 8.76 -10.40
N ARG A 18 19.43 9.71 -10.38
CA ARG A 18 20.82 9.44 -10.73
C ARG A 18 21.45 8.32 -9.87
N TYR A 19 20.81 7.98 -8.76
CA TYR A 19 21.23 6.92 -7.85
C TYR A 19 20.57 5.59 -8.23
N ASP A 20 19.33 5.38 -7.80
CA ASP A 20 18.57 4.17 -8.09
C ASP A 20 17.14 4.53 -8.50
N VAL A 21 16.68 3.90 -9.58
CA VAL A 21 15.34 4.13 -10.14
C VAL A 21 14.26 3.98 -9.09
N HIS A 22 14.37 3.01 -8.16
CA HIS A 22 13.38 2.71 -7.14
C HIS A 22 13.18 3.85 -6.12
N LEU A 23 14.11 4.80 -6.00
CA LEU A 23 13.99 5.95 -5.09
C LEU A 23 12.93 6.98 -5.52
N TRP A 24 12.35 6.83 -6.72
CA TRP A 24 11.29 7.73 -7.22
C TRP A 24 10.06 7.81 -6.31
N THR A 25 9.81 6.77 -5.51
CA THR A 25 8.66 6.66 -4.61
C THR A 25 8.71 7.65 -3.46
N ILE A 26 9.88 7.90 -2.86
CA ILE A 26 10.05 8.77 -1.69
C ILE A 26 9.52 10.21 -1.93
N PRO A 27 9.98 10.96 -2.96
CA PRO A 27 9.48 12.30 -3.19
C PRO A 27 7.98 12.32 -3.51
N GLN A 28 7.49 11.25 -4.15
CA GLN A 28 6.08 11.12 -4.49
C GLN A 28 5.22 10.89 -3.24
N GLU A 29 5.63 9.96 -2.36
CA GLU A 29 4.96 9.70 -1.09
C GLU A 29 4.95 10.94 -0.19
N PHE A 30 6.06 11.67 -0.13
CA PHE A 30 6.13 12.93 0.61
C PHE A 30 5.14 13.97 0.07
N ARG A 31 5.10 14.18 -1.25
CA ARG A 31 4.17 15.10 -1.92
C ARG A 31 2.72 14.71 -1.65
N CYS A 32 2.37 13.45 -1.86
CA CYS A 32 1.00 12.95 -1.63
C CYS A 32 0.61 13.03 -0.15
N SER A 33 1.53 12.77 0.78
CA SER A 33 1.30 12.91 2.23
C SER A 33 1.02 14.36 2.62
N MET A 34 1.77 15.33 2.07
CA MET A 34 1.52 16.75 2.31
C MET A 34 0.15 17.19 1.79
N VAL A 35 -0.20 16.79 0.56
CA VAL A 35 -1.51 17.11 -0.03
C VAL A 35 -2.63 16.47 0.79
N LEU A 36 -2.46 15.21 1.21
CA LEU A 36 -3.44 14.51 2.05
C LEU A 36 -3.59 15.20 3.41
N PHE A 37 -2.49 15.55 4.08
CA PHE A 37 -2.50 16.28 5.34
C PHE A 37 -3.28 17.60 5.23
N LEU A 38 -2.98 18.41 4.19
CA LEU A 38 -3.70 19.65 3.93
C LEU A 38 -5.18 19.41 3.63
N THR A 39 -5.51 18.33 2.93
CA THR A 39 -6.90 17.94 2.64
C THR A 39 -7.65 17.61 3.92
N ILE A 40 -7.05 16.79 4.81
CA ILE A 40 -7.65 16.41 6.09
C ILE A 40 -7.81 17.64 6.98
N ALA A 41 -6.77 18.47 7.10
CA ALA A 41 -6.82 19.71 7.88
C ALA A 41 -7.90 20.68 7.36
N GLY A 42 -8.00 20.85 6.05
CA GLY A 42 -9.02 21.70 5.41
C GLY A 42 -10.45 21.16 5.57
N LEU A 43 -10.63 19.85 5.67
CA LEU A 43 -11.93 19.19 5.86
C LEU A 43 -12.26 18.88 7.32
N ALA A 44 -11.39 19.25 8.28
CA ALA A 44 -11.52 18.89 9.69
C ALA A 44 -12.83 19.38 10.33
N LEU A 45 -13.30 20.57 9.93
CA LEU A 45 -14.54 21.18 10.45
C LEU A 45 -15.77 20.92 9.57
N VAL A 46 -15.62 20.14 8.50
CA VAL A 46 -16.68 19.85 7.54
C VAL A 46 -17.51 18.65 8.01
N ARG A 47 -18.83 18.70 7.81
CA ARG A 47 -19.73 17.57 8.10
C ARG A 47 -19.29 16.31 7.35
N THR A 48 -19.36 15.15 8.01
CA THR A 48 -18.91 13.85 7.50
C THR A 48 -19.42 13.52 6.09
N ARG A 49 -20.71 13.78 5.80
CA ARG A 49 -21.29 13.53 4.46
C ARG A 49 -20.62 14.36 3.37
N VAL A 50 -20.39 15.65 3.65
CA VAL A 50 -19.73 16.55 2.70
C VAL A 50 -18.27 16.13 2.53
N ARG A 51 -17.59 15.81 3.62
CA ARG A 51 -16.20 15.31 3.61
C ARG A 51 -16.04 14.07 2.72
N ILE A 52 -16.91 13.07 2.86
CA ILE A 52 -16.92 11.84 2.03
C ILE A 52 -17.14 12.18 0.56
N ILE A 53 -18.13 13.02 0.25
CA ILE A 53 -18.42 13.43 -1.15
C ILE A 53 -17.21 14.17 -1.74
N THR A 54 -16.61 15.10 -1.00
CA THR A 54 -15.42 15.83 -1.44
C THR A 54 -14.25 14.89 -1.69
N LEU A 55 -13.95 13.97 -0.77
CA LEU A 55 -12.89 12.97 -0.97
C LEU A 55 -13.16 12.08 -2.19
N ALA A 56 -14.40 11.62 -2.38
CA ALA A 56 -14.78 10.82 -3.55
C ALA A 56 -14.61 11.60 -4.87
N LEU A 57 -14.97 12.89 -4.90
CA LEU A 57 -14.73 13.76 -6.05
C LEU A 57 -13.24 13.96 -6.31
N LEU A 58 -12.43 14.17 -5.27
CA LEU A 58 -10.97 14.30 -5.39
C LEU A 58 -10.33 13.02 -5.95
N VAL A 59 -10.77 11.85 -5.50
CA VAL A 59 -10.36 10.53 -6.04
C VAL A 59 -10.69 10.43 -7.53
N ALA A 60 -11.92 10.76 -7.93
CA ALA A 60 -12.36 10.68 -9.32
C ALA A 60 -11.62 11.68 -10.23
N CYS A 61 -11.50 12.94 -9.80
CA CYS A 61 -10.79 13.97 -10.55
C CYS A 61 -9.30 13.67 -10.69
N SER A 62 -8.63 13.17 -9.64
CA SER A 62 -7.21 12.78 -9.73
C SER A 62 -6.97 11.61 -10.65
N PHE A 63 -7.85 10.60 -10.65
CA PHE A 63 -7.78 9.52 -11.64
C PHE A 63 -7.92 10.06 -13.07
N GLN A 64 -8.89 10.94 -13.31
CA GLN A 64 -9.10 11.52 -14.63
C GLN A 64 -7.94 12.43 -15.06
N ALA A 65 -7.29 13.09 -14.10
CA ALA A 65 -6.10 13.92 -14.32
C ALA A 65 -4.79 13.13 -14.39
N ASP A 66 -4.84 11.78 -14.39
CA ASP A 66 -3.66 10.90 -14.44
C ASP A 66 -2.70 11.07 -13.24
N ALA A 67 -3.24 11.49 -12.10
CA ALA A 67 -2.58 11.61 -10.80
C ALA A 67 -3.01 10.44 -9.91
N TRP A 68 -2.69 9.23 -10.36
CA TRP A 68 -3.12 7.97 -9.73
C TRP A 68 -2.63 7.83 -8.28
N GLU A 69 -1.51 8.46 -7.92
CA GLU A 69 -0.94 8.44 -6.57
C GLU A 69 -1.78 9.23 -5.58
N LEU A 70 -2.21 10.44 -5.97
CA LEU A 70 -3.12 11.25 -5.16
C LEU A 70 -4.45 10.54 -4.98
N SER A 71 -4.92 9.88 -6.04
CA SER A 71 -6.13 9.07 -5.97
C SER A 71 -6.00 7.93 -4.96
N ALA A 72 -4.87 7.19 -4.96
CA ALA A 72 -4.58 6.16 -3.98
C ALA A 72 -4.58 6.71 -2.54
N PHE A 73 -3.93 7.84 -2.29
CA PHE A 73 -3.88 8.45 -0.94
C PHE A 73 -5.27 8.91 -0.45
N TRP A 74 -6.02 9.63 -1.29
CA TRP A 74 -7.38 10.05 -0.91
C TRP A 74 -8.36 8.88 -0.78
N SER A 75 -8.19 7.80 -1.56
CA SER A 75 -8.98 6.58 -1.39
C SER A 75 -8.73 5.92 -0.04
N GLY A 76 -7.48 5.92 0.44
CA GLY A 76 -7.14 5.43 1.78
C GLY A 76 -7.85 6.23 2.88
N ALA A 77 -7.87 7.56 2.74
CA ALA A 77 -8.61 8.43 3.65
C ALA A 77 -10.13 8.20 3.59
N LEU A 78 -10.68 8.00 2.39
CA LEU A 78 -12.10 7.68 2.20
C LEU A 78 -12.48 6.35 2.86
N ILE A 79 -11.64 5.32 2.72
CA ILE A 79 -11.83 4.02 3.38
C ILE A 79 -11.71 4.15 4.90
N ALA A 80 -10.75 4.94 5.39
CA ALA A 80 -10.60 5.21 6.82
C ALA A 80 -11.85 5.89 7.41
N GLU A 81 -12.39 6.90 6.73
CA GLU A 81 -13.65 7.56 7.12
C GLU A 81 -14.83 6.57 7.15
N ALA A 82 -14.96 5.71 6.13
CA ALA A 82 -16.00 4.69 6.11
C ALA A 82 -15.86 3.68 7.26
N ASN A 83 -14.62 3.29 7.60
CA ASN A 83 -14.35 2.40 8.72
C ASN A 83 -14.67 3.06 10.07
N LEU A 84 -14.33 4.34 10.25
CA LEU A 84 -14.65 5.10 11.47
C LEU A 84 -16.16 5.21 11.70
N ILE A 85 -16.94 5.51 10.66
CA ILE A 85 -18.41 5.55 10.75
C ILE A 85 -18.97 4.18 11.13
N ARG A 86 -18.44 3.11 10.54
CA ARG A 86 -18.87 1.73 10.85
C ARG A 86 -18.53 1.36 12.29
N GLN A 87 -17.37 1.79 12.79
CA GLN A 87 -16.96 1.56 14.18
C GLN A 87 -17.84 2.35 15.16
N GLU A 88 -18.09 3.62 14.90
CA GLU A 88 -18.99 4.45 15.72
C GLU A 88 -20.40 3.86 15.81
N GLN A 89 -20.92 3.31 14.70
CA GLN A 89 -22.21 2.62 14.69
C GLN A 89 -22.20 1.34 15.54
N LYS A 90 -21.10 0.59 15.54
CA LYS A 90 -20.94 -0.59 16.42
C LYS A 90 -20.88 -0.17 17.88
N ASP A 91 -20.06 0.82 18.21
CA ASP A 91 -19.86 1.28 19.59
C ASP A 91 -21.14 1.90 20.17
N ASN A 92 -21.92 2.63 19.37
CA ASN A 92 -23.20 3.18 19.79
C ASN A 92 -24.26 2.11 20.05
N ARG A 93 -24.23 0.97 19.35
CA ARG A 93 -25.12 -0.17 19.65
C ARG A 93 -24.78 -0.79 21.00
N VAL A 94 -23.50 -1.04 21.26
CA VAL A 94 -23.00 -1.62 22.52
C VAL A 94 -23.34 -0.75 23.74
N LYS A 95 -23.35 0.59 23.59
CA LYS A 95 -23.71 1.51 24.68
C LYS A 95 -25.20 1.51 25.04
N VAL A 96 -26.08 1.14 24.12
CA VAL A 96 -27.54 1.21 24.33
C VAL A 96 -28.04 -0.01 25.12
N ASP A 97 -27.34 -1.15 25.06
CA ASP A 97 -27.73 -2.33 25.83
C ASP A 97 -26.51 -3.15 26.32
N PRO A 98 -26.08 -2.98 27.58
CA PRO A 98 -24.96 -3.72 28.17
C PRO A 98 -25.30 -5.16 28.57
N PHE A 99 -26.57 -5.57 28.49
CA PHE A 99 -27.07 -6.86 28.97
C PHE A 99 -27.85 -7.64 27.91
N SER A 100 -27.95 -7.14 26.68
CA SER A 100 -28.37 -7.98 25.57
C SER A 100 -27.22 -8.92 25.24
N ASP A 101 -27.49 -10.23 25.34
CA ASP A 101 -26.68 -11.27 24.69
C ASP A 101 -26.84 -11.13 23.17
N GLU A 102 -26.40 -10.01 22.60
CA GLU A 102 -26.36 -9.78 21.16
C GLU A 102 -25.19 -10.61 20.60
N GLU A 103 -25.49 -11.86 20.28
CA GLU A 103 -24.76 -12.58 19.23
C GLU A 103 -24.63 -11.62 18.04
N GLU A 104 -23.40 -11.29 17.63
CA GLU A 104 -23.14 -10.44 16.46
C GLU A 104 -24.08 -10.88 15.34
N GLU A 105 -24.99 -9.99 14.88
CA GLU A 105 -26.01 -10.38 13.90
C GLU A 105 -25.32 -11.14 12.75
N PRO A 106 -25.72 -12.38 12.48
CA PRO A 106 -25.00 -13.25 11.59
C PRO A 106 -24.93 -12.57 10.23
N ARG A 107 -23.71 -12.26 9.82
CA ARG A 107 -23.45 -11.57 8.58
C ARG A 107 -24.12 -12.34 7.45
N SER A 108 -24.99 -11.66 6.69
CA SER A 108 -25.69 -12.31 5.58
C SER A 108 -24.69 -13.01 4.67
N GLN A 109 -24.94 -14.28 4.36
CA GLN A 109 -24.07 -15.09 3.51
C GLN A 109 -23.76 -14.40 2.17
N TRP A 110 -24.73 -13.62 1.65
CA TRP A 110 -24.55 -12.79 0.46
C TRP A 110 -23.51 -11.69 0.64
N SER A 111 -23.49 -11.00 1.78
CA SER A 111 -22.51 -9.95 2.06
C SER A 111 -21.09 -10.52 2.19
N THR A 112 -20.97 -11.71 2.79
CA THR A 112 -19.72 -12.46 2.90
C THR A 112 -19.24 -12.89 1.51
N ALA A 113 -20.12 -13.49 0.70
CA ALA A 113 -19.82 -13.88 -0.67
C ALA A 113 -19.38 -12.67 -1.53
N LEU A 114 -20.08 -11.53 -1.43
CA LEU A 114 -19.69 -10.29 -2.13
C LEU A 114 -18.32 -9.77 -1.68
N THR A 115 -17.98 -9.90 -0.40
CA THR A 115 -16.67 -9.49 0.12
C THR A 115 -15.56 -10.36 -0.47
N TYR A 116 -15.73 -11.68 -0.46
CA TYR A 116 -14.74 -12.60 -1.06
C TYR A 116 -14.66 -12.49 -2.58
N CYS A 117 -15.78 -12.34 -3.28
CA CYS A 117 -15.80 -12.07 -4.72
C CYS A 117 -15.09 -10.75 -5.04
N GLY A 118 -15.34 -9.70 -4.24
CA GLY A 118 -14.65 -8.42 -4.35
C GLY A 118 -13.15 -8.55 -4.11
N PHE A 119 -12.75 -9.33 -3.11
CA PHE A 119 -11.34 -9.60 -2.81
C PHE A 119 -10.65 -10.38 -3.95
N VAL A 120 -11.28 -11.43 -4.47
CA VAL A 120 -10.75 -12.18 -5.63
C VAL A 120 -10.67 -11.29 -6.87
N LEU A 121 -11.68 -10.45 -7.12
CA LEU A 121 -11.65 -9.46 -8.19
C LEU A 121 -10.49 -8.48 -8.00
N SER A 122 -10.22 -8.05 -6.76
CA SER A 122 -9.10 -7.14 -6.46
C SER A 122 -7.75 -7.78 -6.80
N LEU A 123 -7.55 -9.06 -6.47
CA LEU A 123 -6.34 -9.80 -6.82
C LEU A 123 -6.19 -9.96 -8.33
N PHE A 124 -7.29 -10.22 -9.04
CA PHE A 124 -7.30 -10.27 -10.51
C PHE A 124 -6.89 -8.93 -11.12
N LEU A 125 -7.44 -7.81 -10.63
CA LEU A 125 -7.08 -6.46 -11.11
C LEU A 125 -5.63 -6.09 -10.78
N LEU A 126 -5.13 -6.46 -9.60
CA LEU A 126 -3.73 -6.27 -9.21
C LEU A 126 -2.76 -7.11 -10.05
N SER A 127 -3.23 -8.23 -10.60
CA SER A 127 -2.46 -9.09 -11.50
C SER A 127 -2.46 -8.61 -12.96
N TYR A 128 -2.98 -7.40 -13.24
CA TYR A 128 -3.00 -6.84 -14.58
C TYR A 128 -1.58 -6.75 -15.18
N PRO A 129 -1.34 -7.29 -16.39
CA PRO A 129 0.01 -7.35 -16.97
C PRO A 129 0.60 -5.97 -17.24
N PHE A 130 1.90 -5.82 -16.93
CA PHE A 130 2.65 -4.60 -17.22
C PHE A 130 2.80 -4.36 -18.74
N GLN A 131 3.05 -5.43 -19.49
CA GLN A 131 3.23 -5.41 -20.95
C GLN A 131 2.23 -6.35 -21.61
N GLU A 132 1.86 -6.04 -22.86
CA GLU A 132 1.09 -6.93 -23.73
C GLU A 132 -0.24 -7.42 -23.15
N ALA A 133 -0.86 -6.65 -22.25
CA ALA A 133 -2.13 -6.99 -21.61
C ALA A 133 -3.28 -7.19 -22.63
N GLU A 134 -3.16 -6.61 -23.82
CA GLU A 134 -4.12 -6.80 -24.91
C GLU A 134 -4.12 -8.21 -25.52
N PHE A 135 -3.01 -8.95 -25.39
CA PHE A 135 -2.88 -10.32 -25.85
C PHE A 135 -3.14 -11.36 -24.75
N ALA A 136 -3.17 -10.92 -23.49
CA ALA A 136 -3.42 -11.80 -22.36
C ALA A 136 -4.93 -12.13 -22.24
N PRO A 137 -5.31 -13.42 -22.20
CA PRO A 137 -6.71 -13.82 -22.02
C PRO A 137 -7.25 -13.29 -20.68
N GLY A 138 -8.48 -12.78 -20.70
CA GLY A 138 -9.10 -12.10 -19.56
C GLY A 138 -8.78 -10.60 -19.50
N TYR A 139 -7.52 -10.20 -19.69
CA TYR A 139 -7.11 -8.79 -19.60
C TYR A 139 -7.31 -7.99 -20.89
N SER A 140 -7.45 -8.65 -22.04
CA SER A 140 -7.67 -7.98 -23.34
C SER A 140 -8.94 -7.13 -23.42
N THR A 141 -9.96 -7.46 -22.63
CA THR A 141 -11.17 -6.63 -22.50
C THR A 141 -10.91 -5.45 -21.57
N LEU A 142 -10.19 -5.67 -20.46
CA LEU A 142 -9.84 -4.63 -19.51
C LEU A 142 -8.92 -3.57 -20.12
N SER A 143 -8.04 -3.96 -21.04
CA SER A 143 -7.15 -3.01 -21.73
C SER A 143 -7.93 -1.97 -22.56
N LYS A 144 -9.09 -2.35 -23.10
CA LYS A 144 -9.98 -1.45 -23.87
C LYS A 144 -10.80 -0.51 -22.99
N LEU A 145 -11.00 -0.86 -21.73
CA LEU A 145 -11.77 -0.08 -20.76
C LEU A 145 -10.94 1.02 -20.06
N ILE A 146 -9.64 1.10 -20.35
CA ILE A 146 -8.76 2.14 -19.81
C ILE A 146 -9.07 3.48 -20.51
N PRO A 147 -9.35 4.56 -19.75
CA PRO A 147 -9.58 5.88 -20.33
C PRO A 147 -8.44 6.35 -21.24
N SER A 148 -8.78 6.87 -22.42
CA SER A 148 -7.80 7.27 -23.45
C SER A 148 -6.92 8.46 -23.06
N GLY A 149 -7.34 9.26 -22.07
CA GLY A 149 -6.59 10.42 -21.56
C GLY A 149 -5.39 10.09 -20.68
N LEU A 150 -5.22 8.82 -20.28
CA LEU A 150 -4.11 8.38 -19.42
C LEU A 150 -2.81 8.17 -20.21
N ARG A 151 -1.66 8.40 -19.57
CA ARG A 151 -0.33 8.15 -20.14
C ARG A 151 -0.19 6.71 -20.62
N LYS A 152 0.20 6.54 -21.89
CA LYS A 152 0.32 5.24 -22.56
C LYS A 152 1.21 4.25 -21.82
N GLU A 153 2.36 4.71 -21.32
CA GLU A 153 3.37 3.89 -20.65
C GLU A 153 2.92 3.40 -19.26
N GLU A 154 1.95 4.08 -18.63
CA GLU A 154 1.51 3.81 -17.27
C GLU A 154 0.05 3.32 -17.17
N ARG A 155 -0.57 2.96 -18.30
CA ARG A 155 -1.97 2.50 -18.35
C ARG A 155 -2.27 1.34 -17.41
N TYR A 156 -1.30 0.46 -17.18
CA TYR A 156 -1.43 -0.66 -16.24
C TYR A 156 -1.74 -0.20 -14.80
N ARG A 157 -1.25 0.98 -14.40
CA ARG A 157 -1.45 1.55 -13.06
C ARG A 157 -2.92 1.82 -12.77
N PHE A 158 -3.73 2.08 -13.79
CA PHE A 158 -5.17 2.29 -13.64
C PHE A 158 -5.85 1.11 -12.94
N TRP A 159 -5.66 -0.11 -13.47
CA TRP A 159 -6.25 -1.32 -12.90
C TRP A 159 -5.58 -1.72 -11.58
N HIS A 160 -4.26 -1.52 -11.45
CA HIS A 160 -3.57 -1.75 -10.17
C HIS A 160 -4.11 -0.86 -9.05
N CYS A 161 -4.37 0.41 -9.32
CA CYS A 161 -4.91 1.33 -8.32
C CYS A 161 -6.34 0.94 -7.92
N ILE A 162 -7.21 0.62 -8.87
CA ILE A 162 -8.57 0.16 -8.58
C ILE A 162 -8.54 -1.16 -7.79
N GLY A 163 -7.66 -2.09 -8.19
CA GLY A 163 -7.44 -3.35 -7.48
C GLY A 163 -6.96 -3.12 -6.05
N ALA A 164 -5.98 -2.25 -5.84
CA ALA A 164 -5.47 -1.91 -4.50
C ALA A 164 -6.57 -1.28 -3.62
N MET A 165 -7.35 -0.34 -4.15
CA MET A 165 -8.47 0.27 -3.43
C MET A 165 -9.51 -0.76 -2.99
N LEU A 166 -9.90 -1.63 -3.93
CA LEU A 166 -10.88 -2.70 -3.66
C LEU A 166 -10.33 -3.73 -2.66
N MET A 167 -9.04 -4.07 -2.76
CA MET A 167 -8.39 -5.02 -1.85
C MET A 167 -8.37 -4.48 -0.40
N ILE A 168 -7.98 -3.22 -0.22
CA ILE A 168 -7.95 -2.58 1.11
C ILE A 168 -9.36 -2.49 1.68
N TYR A 169 -10.34 -2.06 0.87
CA TYR A 169 -11.73 -1.96 1.31
C TYR A 169 -12.32 -3.33 1.70
N THR A 170 -12.17 -4.35 0.84
CA THR A 170 -12.69 -5.70 1.12
C THR A 170 -12.01 -6.35 2.33
N THR A 171 -10.72 -6.09 2.54
CA THR A 171 -10.00 -6.53 3.75
C THR A 171 -10.52 -5.82 4.99
N SER A 172 -10.88 -4.53 4.94
CA SER A 172 -11.47 -3.84 6.09
C SER A 172 -12.88 -4.34 6.45
N LEU A 173 -13.54 -5.02 5.51
CA LEU A 173 -14.86 -5.57 5.74
C LEU A 173 -14.83 -6.83 6.61
N ASP A 174 -13.84 -7.72 6.49
CA ASP A 174 -13.88 -9.08 7.06
C ASP A 174 -12.73 -9.42 8.03
N GLY A 175 -13.08 -10.03 9.17
CA GLY A 175 -12.14 -10.37 10.22
C GLY A 175 -11.18 -11.52 9.89
N LEU A 176 -11.60 -12.48 9.04
CA LEU A 176 -10.71 -13.58 8.62
C LEU A 176 -9.62 -13.07 7.68
N LEU A 177 -9.98 -12.21 6.72
CA LEU A 177 -9.01 -11.53 5.86
C LEU A 177 -8.02 -10.70 6.69
N GLN A 178 -8.50 -9.93 7.67
CA GLN A 178 -7.63 -9.18 8.58
C GLN A 178 -6.71 -10.10 9.39
N THR A 179 -7.23 -11.21 9.90
CA THR A 179 -6.43 -12.19 10.66
C THR A 179 -5.32 -12.79 9.78
N PHE A 180 -5.63 -13.10 8.52
CA PHE A 180 -4.65 -13.57 7.56
C PHE A 180 -3.53 -12.55 7.32
N PHE A 181 -3.86 -11.28 7.11
CA PHE A 181 -2.86 -10.22 6.89
C PHE A 181 -2.15 -9.74 8.17
N ASN A 182 -2.68 -10.04 9.35
CA ASN A 182 -2.09 -9.70 10.64
C ASN A 182 -1.28 -10.84 11.29
N ASN A 183 -1.08 -11.96 10.59
CA ASN A 183 -0.22 -13.04 11.09
C ASN A 183 1.24 -12.55 11.28
N SER A 184 2.07 -13.30 12.01
CA SER A 184 3.45 -12.89 12.35
C SER A 184 4.33 -12.67 11.12
N LEU A 185 4.21 -13.53 10.10
CA LEU A 185 4.96 -13.44 8.86
C LEU A 185 4.56 -12.20 8.05
N SER A 186 3.26 -12.00 7.84
CA SER A 186 2.71 -10.85 7.11
C SER A 186 3.10 -9.52 7.79
N ARG A 187 3.04 -9.45 9.12
CA ARG A 187 3.51 -8.28 9.88
C ARG A 187 5.00 -8.05 9.74
N TYR A 188 5.80 -9.11 9.78
CA TYR A 188 7.25 -9.00 9.56
C TYR A 188 7.57 -8.47 8.16
N LEU A 189 6.96 -9.08 7.13
CA LEU A 189 7.12 -8.63 5.74
C LEU A 189 6.61 -7.20 5.54
N GLY A 190 5.54 -6.81 6.24
CA GLY A 190 5.04 -5.43 6.27
C GLY A 190 6.06 -4.45 6.87
N ASN A 191 6.70 -4.80 7.99
CA ASN A 191 7.71 -3.96 8.64
C ASN A 191 8.93 -3.71 7.75
N ILE A 192 9.36 -4.71 6.99
CA ILE A 192 10.53 -4.59 6.08
C ILE A 192 10.13 -4.24 4.63
N SER A 193 8.85 -3.99 4.35
CA SER A 193 8.34 -3.89 2.96
C SER A 193 9.01 -2.77 2.16
N PHE A 194 9.19 -1.60 2.76
CA PHE A 194 9.90 -0.48 2.15
C PHE A 194 11.39 -0.80 1.93
N ALA A 195 12.07 -1.36 2.93
CA ALA A 195 13.45 -1.81 2.81
C ALA A 195 13.61 -2.89 1.72
N LEU A 196 12.66 -3.81 1.61
CA LEU A 196 12.62 -4.85 0.58
C LEU A 196 12.48 -4.23 -0.81
N TYR A 197 11.60 -3.24 -0.95
CA TYR A 197 11.43 -2.48 -2.17
C TYR A 197 12.70 -1.70 -2.58
N LEU A 198 13.49 -1.17 -1.65
CA LEU A 198 14.76 -0.53 -2.00
C LEU A 198 15.87 -1.54 -2.29
N MET A 199 15.99 -2.59 -1.48
CA MET A 199 17.14 -3.51 -1.53
C MET A 199 17.03 -4.56 -2.64
N HIS A 200 15.83 -4.85 -3.18
CA HIS A 200 15.70 -5.85 -4.25
C HIS A 200 16.46 -5.46 -5.52
N GLY A 201 16.38 -4.20 -5.94
CA GLY A 201 17.09 -3.70 -7.13
C GLY A 201 18.61 -3.83 -6.98
N PHE A 202 19.14 -3.45 -5.82
CA PHE A 202 20.55 -3.61 -5.49
C PHE A 202 20.98 -5.09 -5.50
N THR A 203 20.21 -5.96 -4.85
CA THR A 203 20.55 -7.39 -4.73
C THR A 203 20.50 -8.09 -6.09
N LEU A 204 19.51 -7.78 -6.92
CA LEU A 204 19.38 -8.30 -8.28
C LEU A 204 20.55 -7.90 -9.18
N LYS A 205 20.92 -6.60 -9.17
CA LYS A 205 21.99 -6.05 -10.00
C LYS A 205 23.38 -6.56 -9.60
N THR A 206 23.60 -6.85 -8.31
CA THR A 206 24.91 -7.30 -7.80
C THR A 206 25.08 -8.81 -7.83
N ILE A 207 24.18 -9.56 -7.21
CA ILE A 207 24.32 -11.00 -7.00
C ILE A 207 23.32 -11.79 -7.85
N GLY A 208 22.14 -11.23 -8.13
CA GLY A 208 21.08 -11.93 -8.85
C GLY A 208 21.48 -12.39 -10.25
N TYR A 209 21.96 -11.48 -11.09
CA TYR A 209 22.38 -11.83 -12.45
C TYR A 209 23.54 -12.83 -12.47
N VAL A 210 24.50 -12.67 -11.55
CA VAL A 210 25.66 -13.56 -11.44
C VAL A 210 25.21 -14.97 -11.02
N SER A 211 24.31 -15.06 -10.04
CA SER A 211 23.79 -16.32 -9.54
C SER A 211 23.06 -17.11 -10.63
N VAL A 212 22.09 -16.50 -11.31
CA VAL A 212 21.30 -17.15 -12.37
C VAL A 212 22.22 -17.58 -13.53
N TYR A 213 23.16 -16.72 -13.93
CA TYR A 213 24.11 -17.04 -14.98
C TYR A 213 24.99 -18.24 -14.64
N ASN A 214 25.46 -18.34 -13.40
CA ASN A 214 26.25 -19.48 -12.94
C ASN A 214 25.41 -20.77 -12.89
N PHE A 215 24.15 -20.72 -12.44
CA PHE A 215 23.29 -21.89 -12.47
C PHE A 215 22.99 -22.36 -13.90
N TRP A 216 22.78 -21.45 -14.85
CA TRP A 216 22.62 -21.85 -16.26
C TRP A 216 23.85 -22.50 -16.89
N LYS A 217 25.06 -22.27 -16.37
CA LYS A 217 26.25 -23.04 -16.80
C LYS A 217 26.17 -24.51 -16.38
N ILE A 218 25.41 -24.80 -15.32
CA ILE A 218 25.25 -26.14 -14.76
C ILE A 218 24.01 -26.81 -15.34
N THR A 219 22.86 -26.12 -15.36
CA THR A 219 21.59 -26.67 -15.85
C THR A 219 21.51 -26.70 -17.37
N GLY A 220 22.16 -25.75 -18.05
CA GLY A 220 22.01 -25.51 -19.49
C GLY A 220 20.90 -24.51 -19.81
N LYS A 221 20.77 -24.16 -21.10
CA LYS A 221 19.77 -23.20 -21.62
C LYS A 221 19.01 -23.71 -22.84
N GLU A 222 19.27 -24.94 -23.26
CA GLU A 222 18.79 -25.46 -24.55
C GLU A 222 17.32 -25.88 -24.49
N THR A 223 16.86 -26.30 -23.32
CA THR A 223 15.45 -26.68 -23.10
C THR A 223 14.79 -25.74 -22.09
N LEU A 224 13.47 -25.59 -22.20
CA LEU A 224 12.68 -24.78 -21.26
C LEU A 224 12.92 -25.22 -19.81
N PHE A 225 12.93 -26.53 -19.56
CA PHE A 225 13.17 -27.08 -18.22
C PHE A 225 14.56 -26.73 -17.66
N GLN A 226 15.60 -26.77 -18.49
CA GLN A 226 16.97 -26.37 -18.07
C GLN A 226 17.07 -24.87 -17.77
N TYR A 227 16.39 -24.06 -18.58
CA TYR A 227 16.32 -22.62 -18.38
C TYR A 227 15.56 -22.27 -17.08
N GLU A 228 14.37 -22.83 -16.90
CA GLU A 228 13.52 -22.59 -15.72
C GLU A 228 14.18 -23.11 -14.44
N SER A 229 14.77 -24.30 -14.46
CA SER A 229 15.48 -24.84 -13.29
C SER A 229 16.66 -23.97 -12.86
N GLY A 230 17.46 -23.46 -13.80
CA GLY A 230 18.54 -22.52 -13.49
C GLY A 230 18.03 -21.20 -12.89
N PHE A 231 16.88 -20.71 -13.37
CA PHE A 231 16.21 -19.53 -12.82
C PHE A 231 15.69 -19.78 -11.40
N VAL A 232 15.03 -20.91 -11.15
CA VAL A 232 14.52 -21.32 -9.83
C VAL A 232 15.67 -21.44 -8.82
N LEU A 233 16.77 -22.10 -9.19
CA LEU A 233 17.96 -22.22 -8.34
C LEU A 233 18.58 -20.86 -8.02
N GLY A 234 18.64 -19.96 -9.01
CA GLY A 234 19.04 -18.56 -8.78
C GLY A 234 18.10 -17.85 -7.80
N GLY A 235 16.79 -18.01 -7.97
CA GLY A 235 15.77 -17.48 -7.06
C GLY A 235 15.94 -17.98 -5.63
N CYS A 236 16.28 -19.25 -5.43
CA CYS A 236 16.56 -19.83 -4.12
C CYS A 236 17.74 -19.16 -3.39
N VAL A 237 18.67 -18.52 -4.12
CA VAL A 237 19.77 -17.74 -3.54
C VAL A 237 19.36 -16.28 -3.35
N VAL A 238 18.77 -15.69 -4.38
CA VAL A 238 18.51 -14.24 -4.44
C VAL A 238 17.39 -13.81 -3.51
N ILE A 239 16.31 -14.60 -3.41
CA ILE A 239 15.15 -14.24 -2.58
C ILE A 239 15.54 -14.18 -1.10
N PRO A 240 16.14 -15.22 -0.49
CA PRO A 240 16.57 -15.13 0.92
C PRO A 240 17.58 -14.02 1.16
N LEU A 241 18.52 -13.83 0.23
CA LEU A 241 19.52 -12.78 0.35
C LEU A 241 18.91 -11.38 0.30
N THR A 242 17.90 -11.18 -0.54
CA THR A 242 17.16 -9.91 -0.64
C THR A 242 16.40 -9.63 0.65
N ILE A 243 15.72 -10.64 1.21
CA ILE A 243 15.02 -10.50 2.50
C ILE A 243 16.01 -10.19 3.62
N TRP A 244 17.17 -10.86 3.65
CA TRP A 244 18.22 -10.62 4.63
C TRP A 244 18.81 -9.20 4.52
N ALA A 245 19.15 -8.77 3.29
CA ALA A 245 19.64 -7.42 3.04
C ALA A 245 18.62 -6.34 3.42
N ALA A 246 17.33 -6.59 3.15
CA ALA A 246 16.23 -5.72 3.57
C ALA A 246 16.10 -5.64 5.09
N ASP A 247 16.19 -6.76 5.82
CA ASP A 247 16.13 -6.76 7.29
C ASP A 247 17.32 -5.99 7.91
N LEU A 248 18.53 -6.15 7.36
CA LEU A 248 19.70 -5.38 7.78
C LEU A 248 19.51 -3.87 7.54
N PHE A 249 19.03 -3.50 6.35
CA PHE A 249 18.77 -2.10 6.02
C PHE A 249 17.68 -1.51 6.93
N TRP A 250 16.60 -2.25 7.14
CA TRP A 250 15.51 -1.83 8.02
C TRP A 250 15.99 -1.56 9.45
N ARG A 251 16.78 -2.47 10.05
CA ARG A 251 17.29 -2.31 11.41
C ARG A 251 18.39 -1.26 11.52
N GLY A 252 19.26 -1.17 10.51
CA GLY A 252 20.44 -0.31 10.52
C GLY A 252 20.17 1.13 10.07
N VAL A 253 19.14 1.36 9.24
CA VAL A 253 18.88 2.64 8.59
C VAL A 253 17.46 3.12 8.88
N ASP A 254 16.43 2.38 8.50
CA ASP A 254 15.04 2.86 8.59
C ASP A 254 14.62 3.13 10.04
N VAL A 255 14.80 2.14 10.94
CA VAL A 255 14.38 2.28 12.34
C VAL A 255 15.10 3.43 13.06
N PRO A 256 16.44 3.59 12.95
CA PRO A 256 17.14 4.74 13.51
C PRO A 256 16.64 6.09 12.97
N ILE A 257 16.39 6.20 11.66
CA ILE A 257 15.89 7.45 11.05
C ILE A 257 14.51 7.80 11.61
N VAL A 258 13.58 6.83 11.69
CA VAL A 258 12.26 7.06 12.26
C VAL A 258 12.33 7.50 13.72
N LYS A 259 13.22 6.88 14.52
CA LYS A 259 13.45 7.28 15.91
C LYS A 259 13.98 8.71 16.01
N PHE A 260 14.94 9.07 15.14
CA PHE A 260 15.48 10.42 15.06
C PHE A 260 14.40 11.44 14.69
N THR A 261 13.57 11.17 13.68
CA THR A 261 12.48 12.08 13.27
C THR A 261 11.45 12.29 14.38
N ARG A 262 11.07 11.22 15.10
CA ARG A 262 10.15 11.34 16.25
C ARG A 262 10.74 12.15 17.39
N TRP A 263 12.02 11.91 17.72
CA TRP A 263 12.73 12.70 18.72
C TRP A 263 12.80 14.18 18.33
N PHE A 264 13.06 14.46 17.04
CA PHE A 264 13.12 15.81 16.51
C PHE A 264 11.76 16.52 16.57
N GLU A 265 10.68 15.83 16.19
CA GLU A 265 9.31 16.33 16.30
C GLU A 265 8.95 16.68 17.76
N GLN A 266 9.22 15.78 18.70
CA GLN A 266 8.98 16.00 20.13
C GLN A 266 9.79 17.18 20.68
N SER A 267 11.01 17.38 20.19
CA SER A 267 11.86 18.50 20.60
C SER A 267 11.35 19.86 20.08
N LEU A 268 10.57 19.86 18.99
CA LEU A 268 10.01 21.07 18.38
C LEU A 268 8.62 21.45 18.88
N LEU A 269 7.88 20.53 19.51
CA LEU A 269 6.55 20.76 20.08
C LEU A 269 6.66 20.96 21.60
N PRO A 270 6.87 22.19 22.11
CA PRO A 270 7.26 22.38 23.50
C PRO A 270 6.08 22.26 24.49
N TYR A 271 4.87 21.88 24.07
CA TYR A 271 3.66 22.15 24.86
C TYR A 271 2.44 21.23 24.66
N ALA A 272 2.57 20.01 24.13
CA ALA A 272 1.41 19.11 23.98
C ALA A 272 1.08 18.28 25.25
N ASP A 273 2.01 18.19 26.22
CA ASP A 273 1.92 17.25 27.34
C ASP A 273 1.68 17.88 28.72
N GLU A 274 1.51 19.20 28.84
CA GLU A 274 1.27 19.83 30.16
C GLU A 274 -0.21 19.92 30.57
N ASN A 275 -1.17 19.63 29.69
CA ASN A 275 -2.62 19.75 29.99
C ASN A 275 -3.52 18.63 29.41
N SER A 276 -2.95 17.55 28.86
CA SER A 276 -3.72 16.37 28.47
C SER A 276 -3.90 15.46 29.70
N ASP A 277 -5.12 15.48 30.26
CA ASP A 277 -5.58 14.57 31.31
C ASP A 277 -5.10 13.13 31.02
N PRO A 278 -4.44 12.42 31.96
CA PRO A 278 -3.83 11.11 31.72
C PRO A 278 -4.83 9.96 31.45
N LEU A 279 -6.09 10.27 31.15
CA LEU A 279 -7.19 9.31 30.98
C LEU A 279 -7.56 9.02 29.51
N LEU A 280 -6.89 9.60 28.51
CA LEU A 280 -7.21 9.35 27.08
C LEU A 280 -6.08 8.77 26.24
N ILE A 281 -4.94 8.42 26.83
CA ILE A 281 -3.98 7.53 26.17
C ILE A 281 -4.36 6.10 26.54
N GLU A 282 -5.38 5.58 25.85
CA GLU A 282 -5.64 4.15 25.85
C GLU A 282 -4.35 3.45 25.38
N LYS A 283 -3.72 2.74 26.33
CA LYS A 283 -2.50 1.97 26.10
C LYS A 283 -2.71 1.10 24.86
N SER A 284 -1.98 1.41 23.79
CA SER A 284 -1.72 0.42 22.74
C SER A 284 -1.16 -0.83 23.41
N PRO A 285 -1.81 -2.01 23.31
CA PRO A 285 -1.28 -3.21 23.91
C PRO A 285 -0.09 -3.69 23.09
N ARG A 286 1.10 -3.19 23.46
CA ARG A 286 2.36 -3.89 23.23
C ARG A 286 2.79 -4.55 24.54
N GLU A 287 3.40 -5.70 24.36
CA GLU A 287 4.09 -6.51 25.37
C GLU A 287 3.21 -7.38 26.25
N HIS A 288 2.76 -8.52 25.72
CA HIS A 288 2.83 -9.79 26.44
C HIS A 288 3.54 -10.81 25.52
N GLN A 289 4.87 -10.89 25.69
CA GLN A 289 5.62 -12.14 25.69
C GLN A 289 5.85 -12.49 27.18
N PRO A 290 6.01 -13.76 27.56
CA PRO A 290 6.95 -14.73 26.97
C PRO A 290 6.40 -15.56 25.81
#